data_AF-A0A3M0ZT97-F1
#
_entry.id   AF-A0A3M0ZT97-F1
#
_cell.length_a   1.000
_cell.length_b   1.000
_cell.length_c   1.000
_cell.angle_alpha   90.00
_cell.angle_beta   90.00
_cell.angle_gamma   90.00
#
_symmetry.space_group_name_H-M   'P 1'
#
loop_
_entity.id
_entity.type
_entity.pdbx_description
1 polymer ?
#
loop_
_entity_poly.entity_id
_entity_poly.type
_entity_poly.pdbx_seq_one_letter_code
_entity_poly.pdbx_strand_id
1 'polypeptide(L)'
;MEGEEVKRTKTSALYRALVGLAALSGVLIVVVVQATDPIIKENKARALKRAVFSVLPGAETIVTYVVKGDGRVEKLKGEDEKSAKYYAGYSSGGKLVGVAIDAAGQGFQERLRLLFGYSPKKEAIIGMNVLESKETPGLGDKIESDPDFTAQFKALDV
;
A
#
# COMPACT_ATOMS: atom_id res chain seq x y z
N MET A 1 -54.36 37.97 11.49
CA MET A 1 -53.68 36.87 12.19
C MET A 1 -54.11 35.59 11.53
N GLU A 2 -53.46 35.20 10.43
CA GLU A 2 -53.62 33.87 9.85
C GLU A 2 -52.49 33.02 10.40
N GLY A 3 -52.84 32.05 11.24
CA GLY A 3 -51.92 31.05 11.75
C GLY A 3 -51.60 30.07 10.63
N GLU A 4 -50.35 30.10 10.16
CA GLU A 4 -49.85 29.13 9.21
C GLU A 4 -49.86 27.74 9.87
N GLU A 5 -50.73 26.86 9.37
CA GLU A 5 -50.92 25.52 9.90
C GLU A 5 -49.68 24.66 9.60
N VAL A 6 -48.79 24.52 10.59
CA VAL A 6 -47.59 23.68 10.46
C VAL A 6 -48.01 22.21 10.34
N LYS A 7 -48.08 21.74 9.09
CA LYS A 7 -48.43 20.35 8.73
C LYS A 7 -47.44 19.39 9.41
N ARG A 8 -47.86 18.77 10.52
CA ARG A 8 -47.09 17.76 11.26
C ARG A 8 -46.86 16.54 10.36
N THR A 9 -45.71 16.47 9.68
CA THR A 9 -45.26 15.23 9.05
C THR A 9 -45.21 14.13 10.11
N LYS A 10 -45.86 13.00 9.85
CA LYS A 10 -45.85 11.84 10.76
C LYS A 10 -44.39 11.43 10.99
N THR A 11 -43.84 11.75 12.16
CA THR A 11 -42.44 11.50 12.54
C THR A 11 -41.97 10.08 12.22
N SER A 12 -42.87 9.09 12.30
CA SER A 12 -42.59 7.69 11.95
C SER A 12 -42.39 7.42 10.45
N ALA A 13 -42.96 8.24 9.55
CA ALA A 13 -42.73 8.13 8.11
C ALA A 13 -41.34 8.67 7.74
N LEU A 14 -40.93 9.78 8.38
CA LEU A 14 -39.59 10.35 8.21
C LEU A 14 -38.51 9.36 8.69
N TYR A 15 -38.66 8.79 9.88
CA TYR A 15 -37.70 7.80 10.39
C TYR A 15 -37.59 6.57 9.48
N ARG A 16 -38.71 6.04 8.97
CA ARG A 16 -38.69 4.90 8.05
C ARG A 16 -37.98 5.22 6.73
N ALA A 17 -38.19 6.42 6.19
CA ALA A 17 -37.50 6.85 4.97
C ALA A 17 -35.99 6.98 5.18
N LEU A 18 -35.55 7.60 6.29
CA LEU A 18 -34.13 7.76 6.61
C LEU A 18 -33.44 6.42 6.87
N VAL A 19 -34.05 5.53 7.64
CA VAL A 19 -33.51 4.20 7.93
C VAL A 19 -33.46 3.35 6.65
N GLY A 20 -34.52 3.38 5.83
CA GLY A 20 -34.56 2.66 4.56
C GLY A 20 -33.46 3.12 3.59
N LEU A 21 -33.28 4.44 3.46
CA LEU A 21 -32.23 5.00 2.63
C LEU A 21 -30.83 4.65 3.17
N ALA A 22 -30.60 4.82 4.47
CA ALA A 22 -29.33 4.47 5.10
C ALA A 22 -28.99 2.98 4.94
N ALA A 23 -29.96 2.10 5.12
CA ALA A 23 -29.79 0.66 4.93
C ALA A 23 -29.44 0.34 3.46
N LEU A 24 -30.17 0.92 2.50
CA LEU A 24 -29.90 0.73 1.08
C LEU A 24 -28.50 1.22 0.70
N SER A 25 -28.10 2.40 1.16
CA SER A 25 -26.77 2.96 0.94
C SER A 25 -25.67 2.09 1.56
N GLY A 26 -25.88 1.59 2.79
CA GLY A 26 -24.94 0.68 3.45
C GLY A 26 -24.75 -0.63 2.68
N VAL A 27 -25.84 -1.24 2.22
CA VAL A 27 -25.79 -2.46 1.38
C VAL A 27 -25.03 -2.21 0.09
N LEU A 28 -25.32 -1.10 -0.60
CA LEU A 28 -24.62 -0.72 -1.83
C LEU A 28 -23.11 -0.58 -1.62
N ILE A 29 -22.68 0.11 -0.56
CA ILE A 29 -21.25 0.29 -0.25
C ILE A 29 -20.58 -1.07 -0.01
N VAL A 30 -21.19 -1.93 0.81
CA VAL A 30 -20.61 -3.24 1.15
C VAL A 30 -20.49 -4.14 -0.08
N VAL A 31 -21.49 -4.13 -0.97
CA VAL A 31 -21.46 -4.89 -2.22
C VAL A 31 -20.32 -4.40 -3.12
N VAL A 32 -20.17 -3.08 -3.29
CA VAL A 32 -19.09 -2.51 -4.11
C VAL A 32 -17.72 -2.86 -3.54
N VAL A 33 -17.53 -2.76 -2.22
CA VAL A 33 -16.25 -3.13 -1.57
C VAL A 33 -15.93 -4.59 -1.84
N GLN A 34 -16.83 -5.52 -1.51
CA GLN A 34 -16.57 -6.95 -1.68
C GLN A 34 -16.33 -7.35 -3.14
N ALA A 35 -17.03 -6.71 -4.09
CA ALA A 35 -16.84 -6.98 -5.50
C ALA A 35 -15.49 -6.46 -6.03
N THR A 36 -14.98 -5.36 -5.47
CA THR A 36 -13.73 -4.72 -5.92
C THR A 36 -12.49 -5.21 -5.17
N ASP A 37 -12.65 -5.74 -3.96
CA ASP A 37 -11.57 -6.30 -3.13
C ASP A 37 -10.60 -7.22 -3.88
N PRO A 38 -11.04 -8.27 -4.61
CA PRO A 38 -10.10 -9.17 -5.29
C PRO A 38 -9.30 -8.46 -6.40
N ILE A 39 -9.95 -7.53 -7.11
CA ILE A 39 -9.32 -6.75 -8.19
C ILE A 39 -8.27 -5.80 -7.61
N ILE A 40 -8.58 -5.14 -6.48
CA ILE A 40 -7.65 -4.26 -5.79
C ILE A 40 -6.44 -5.06 -5.29
N LYS A 41 -6.66 -6.23 -4.68
CA LYS A 41 -5.59 -7.10 -4.20
C LYS A 41 -4.65 -7.54 -5.32
N GLU A 42 -5.19 -7.97 -6.46
CA GLU A 42 -4.36 -8.37 -7.61
C GLU A 42 -3.56 -7.18 -8.16
N ASN A 43 -4.20 -6.01 -8.30
CA ASN A 43 -3.52 -4.80 -8.77
C ASN A 43 -2.37 -4.39 -7.83
N LYS A 44 -2.62 -4.39 -6.51
CA LYS A 44 -1.60 -4.11 -5.50
C LYS A 44 -0.46 -5.13 -5.55
N ALA A 45 -0.77 -6.42 -5.69
CA ALA A 45 0.24 -7.47 -5.82
C ALA A 45 1.11 -7.30 -7.08
N ARG A 46 0.50 -6.93 -8.22
CA ARG A 46 1.23 -6.63 -9.45
C ARG A 46 2.10 -5.38 -9.33
N ALA A 47 1.58 -4.31 -8.73
CA ALA A 47 2.33 -3.08 -8.49
C ALA A 47 3.54 -3.34 -7.58
N LEU A 48 3.33 -4.04 -6.47
CA LEU A 48 4.41 -4.45 -5.55
C LEU A 48 5.47 -5.29 -6.28
N LYS A 49 5.07 -6.30 -7.07
CA LYS A 49 6.01 -7.13 -7.82
C LYS A 49 6.87 -6.29 -8.77
N ARG A 50 6.26 -5.32 -9.48
CA ARG A 50 6.99 -4.38 -10.35
C ARG A 50 7.95 -3.49 -9.56
N ALA A 51 7.51 -2.97 -8.41
CA ALA A 51 8.33 -2.15 -7.54
C ALA A 51 9.55 -2.92 -7.00
N VAL A 52 9.39 -4.19 -6.59
CA VAL A 52 10.50 -5.04 -6.13
C VAL A 52 11.55 -5.22 -7.23
N PHE A 53 11.15 -5.48 -8.47
CA PHE A 53 12.09 -5.57 -9.58
C PHE A 53 12.75 -4.23 -9.93
N SER A 54 12.04 -3.12 -9.73
CA SER A 54 12.58 -1.77 -9.93
C SER A 54 13.71 -1.46 -8.95
N VAL A 55 13.55 -1.83 -7.67
CA VAL A 55 14.56 -1.56 -6.63
C VAL A 55 15.66 -2.61 -6.53
N LEU A 56 15.47 -3.80 -7.13
CA LEU A 56 16.46 -4.87 -7.21
C LEU A 56 16.84 -5.17 -8.67
N PRO A 57 17.55 -4.26 -9.36
CA PRO A 57 17.96 -4.49 -10.74
C PRO A 57 18.85 -5.74 -10.85
N GLY A 58 18.45 -6.67 -11.72
CA GLY A 58 19.13 -7.96 -11.93
C GLY A 58 18.56 -9.14 -11.15
N ALA A 59 17.51 -8.94 -10.33
CA ALA A 59 16.73 -10.03 -9.79
C ALA A 59 15.77 -10.60 -10.85
N GLU A 60 15.73 -11.92 -10.98
CA GLU A 60 14.80 -12.65 -11.86
C GLU A 60 13.73 -13.37 -11.05
N THR A 61 14.09 -13.89 -9.86
CA THR A 61 13.17 -14.57 -8.96
C THR A 61 13.07 -13.82 -7.64
N ILE A 62 11.85 -13.72 -7.10
CA ILE A 62 11.58 -13.09 -5.81
C ILE A 62 11.06 -14.16 -4.85
N VAL A 63 11.62 -14.20 -3.65
CA VAL A 63 11.12 -15.02 -2.54
C VAL A 63 10.75 -14.11 -1.37
N THR A 64 9.52 -14.26 -0.90
CA THR A 64 9.02 -13.50 0.24
C THR A 64 9.35 -14.22 1.54
N TYR A 65 9.93 -13.48 2.47
CA TYR A 65 10.24 -13.90 3.82
C TYR A 65 9.46 -13.04 4.83
N VAL A 66 9.14 -13.61 5.97
CA VAL A 66 8.52 -12.91 7.10
C VAL A 66 9.36 -13.09 8.35
N VAL A 67 9.47 -12.03 9.15
CA VAL A 67 10.07 -12.09 10.48
C VAL A 67 8.97 -12.35 11.49
N LYS A 68 9.04 -13.50 12.17
CA LYS A 68 8.17 -13.80 13.31
C LYS A 68 8.60 -13.00 14.53
N GLY A 69 7.70 -12.87 15.52
CA GLY A 69 7.96 -12.12 16.76
C GLY A 69 9.13 -12.63 17.60
N ASP A 70 9.67 -13.82 17.30
CA ASP A 70 10.89 -14.38 17.89
C ASP A 70 12.18 -14.01 17.13
N GLY A 71 12.09 -13.14 16.11
CA GLY A 71 13.20 -12.72 15.26
C GLY A 71 13.59 -13.74 14.18
N ARG A 72 12.90 -14.88 14.07
CA ARG A 72 13.20 -15.87 13.02
C ARG A 72 12.61 -15.45 11.68
N VAL A 73 13.42 -15.59 10.64
CA VAL A 73 13.02 -15.36 9.24
C VAL A 73 12.53 -16.69 8.65
N GLU A 74 11.27 -16.73 8.22
CA GLU A 74 10.70 -17.90 7.55
C GLU A 74 10.20 -17.53 6.16
N LYS A 75 10.28 -18.48 5.22
CA LYS A 75 9.70 -18.31 3.89
C LYS A 75 8.18 -18.29 4.01
N LEU A 76 7.56 -17.21 3.55
CA LEU A 76 6.12 -17.07 3.58
C LEU A 76 5.48 -18.06 2.59
N LYS A 77 4.64 -18.98 3.09
CA LYS A 77 3.88 -19.95 2.29
C LYS A 77 2.39 -19.58 2.11
N GLY A 78 1.99 -18.36 2.46
CA GLY A 78 0.59 -17.91 2.38
C GLY A 78 0.44 -16.38 2.47
N GLU A 79 -0.78 -15.89 2.66
CA GLU A 79 -1.03 -14.46 2.91
C GLU A 79 -1.02 -14.19 4.42
N ASP A 80 0.14 -13.78 4.93
CA ASP A 80 0.19 -13.12 6.24
C ASP A 80 0.36 -11.62 6.02
N GLU A 81 -0.70 -10.85 6.25
CA GLU A 81 -0.69 -9.39 6.07
C GLU A 81 -0.06 -8.63 7.25
N LYS A 82 0.06 -9.26 8.43
CA LYS A 82 0.46 -8.54 9.66
C LYS A 82 1.95 -8.56 9.96
N SER A 83 2.69 -9.44 9.31
CA SER A 83 4.14 -9.62 9.53
C SER A 83 4.97 -8.76 8.59
N ALA A 84 6.11 -8.25 9.05
CA ALA A 84 7.05 -7.50 8.21
C ALA A 84 7.54 -8.40 7.07
N LYS A 85 7.27 -7.98 5.82
CA LYS A 85 7.62 -8.74 4.60
C LYS A 85 8.95 -8.26 4.04
N TYR A 86 9.82 -9.22 3.76
CA TYR A 86 11.10 -9.01 3.12
C TYR A 86 11.11 -9.76 1.79
N TYR A 87 11.43 -9.07 0.70
CA TYR A 87 11.42 -9.66 -0.64
C TYR A 87 12.85 -9.86 -1.11
N ALA A 88 13.37 -11.08 -0.99
CA ALA A 88 14.71 -11.41 -1.46
C ALA A 88 14.70 -11.65 -2.97
N GLY A 89 15.50 -10.89 -3.71
CA GLY A 89 15.69 -11.04 -5.15
C GLY A 89 16.92 -11.87 -5.49
N TYR A 90 16.74 -12.84 -6.38
CA TYR A 90 17.81 -13.74 -6.84
C TYR A 90 18.01 -13.62 -8.36
N SER A 91 19.27 -13.67 -8.81
CA SER A 91 19.63 -13.73 -10.23
C SER A 91 19.32 -15.12 -10.83
N SER A 92 19.37 -15.28 -12.16
CA SER A 92 19.32 -16.60 -12.85
C SER A 92 20.23 -17.66 -12.24
N GLY A 93 21.43 -17.27 -11.80
CA GLY A 93 22.40 -18.17 -11.16
C GLY A 93 22.11 -18.51 -9.70
N GLY A 94 20.94 -18.15 -9.16
CA GLY A 94 20.54 -18.40 -7.77
C GLY A 94 21.27 -17.55 -6.72
N LYS A 95 22.06 -16.55 -7.14
CA LYS A 95 22.77 -15.63 -6.23
C LYS A 95 21.81 -14.55 -5.73
N LEU A 96 21.90 -14.23 -4.43
CA LEU A 96 21.16 -13.12 -3.83
C LEU A 96 21.68 -11.78 -4.41
N VAL A 97 20.78 -11.04 -5.04
CA VAL A 97 21.05 -9.69 -5.57
C VAL A 97 20.85 -8.64 -4.48
N GLY A 98 19.79 -8.81 -3.70
CA GLY A 98 19.43 -7.93 -2.59
C GLY A 98 18.08 -8.29 -1.97
N VAL A 99 17.65 -7.48 -1.02
CA VAL A 99 16.39 -7.62 -0.31
C VAL A 99 15.62 -6.31 -0.42
N ALA A 100 14.39 -6.37 -0.90
CA ALA A 100 13.48 -5.23 -0.88
C ALA A 100 12.68 -5.23 0.43
N ILE A 101 12.67 -4.08 1.10
CA ILE A 101 12.14 -3.88 2.44
C ILE A 101 11.04 -2.84 2.36
N ASP A 102 9.86 -3.21 2.87
CA ASP A 102 8.72 -2.31 2.98
C ASP A 102 8.93 -1.37 4.17
N ALA A 103 8.86 -0.07 3.92
CA ALA A 103 8.95 0.97 4.92
C ALA A 103 7.71 1.85 4.84
N ALA A 104 7.18 2.25 6.00
CA ALA A 104 6.04 3.16 6.02
C ALA A 104 6.21 4.23 7.10
N GLY A 105 6.00 5.48 6.71
CA GLY A 105 6.14 6.65 7.57
C GLY A 105 4.93 7.57 7.46
N GLN A 106 4.75 8.44 8.45
CA GLN A 106 3.73 9.49 8.39
C GLN A 106 4.20 10.58 7.43
N GLY A 107 3.45 10.81 6.35
CA GLY A 107 3.59 12.00 5.49
C GLY A 107 2.83 13.19 6.09
N PHE A 108 2.61 14.24 5.30
CA PHE A 108 1.96 15.44 5.80
C PHE A 108 0.47 15.21 6.10
N GLN A 109 -0.25 14.55 5.19
CA GLN A 109 -1.68 14.26 5.34
C GLN A 109 -1.98 12.78 5.61
N GLU A 110 -1.21 11.88 5.00
CA GLU A 110 -1.44 10.44 5.06
C GLU A 110 -0.13 9.66 5.24
N ARG A 111 -0.27 8.34 5.48
CA ARG A 111 0.87 7.43 5.60
C ARG A 111 1.47 7.14 4.23
N LEU A 112 2.76 7.37 4.08
CA LEU A 112 3.55 7.04 2.90
C LEU A 112 4.08 5.62 3.03
N ARG A 113 4.03 4.86 1.93
CA ARG A 113 4.67 3.53 1.85
C ARG A 113 5.73 3.53 0.78
N LEU A 114 6.93 3.18 1.17
CA LEU A 114 8.14 3.13 0.37
C LEU A 114 8.66 1.69 0.35
N LEU A 115 9.38 1.37 -0.71
CA LEU A 115 10.11 0.13 -0.86
C LEU A 115 11.57 0.48 -1.12
N PHE A 116 12.47 -0.02 -0.26
CA PHE A 116 13.90 0.16 -0.43
C PHE A 116 14.56 -1.16 -0.83
N GLY A 117 15.41 -1.14 -1.84
CA GLY A 117 16.26 -2.26 -2.20
C GLY A 117 17.60 -2.16 -1.48
N TYR A 118 17.95 -3.14 -0.65
CA TYR A 118 19.24 -3.23 0.02
C TYR A 118 20.10 -4.34 -0.59
N SER A 119 21.39 -4.08 -0.83
CA SER A 119 22.34 -5.08 -1.30
C SER A 119 23.35 -5.44 -0.22
N PRO A 120 23.30 -6.65 0.36
CA PRO A 120 24.30 -7.10 1.32
C PRO A 120 25.73 -7.14 0.77
N LYS A 121 25.89 -7.26 -0.55
CA LYS A 121 27.22 -7.28 -1.19
C LYS A 121 27.85 -5.88 -1.23
N LYS A 122 27.04 -4.84 -1.34
CA LYS A 122 27.49 -3.45 -1.42
C LYS A 122 27.35 -2.70 -0.11
N GLU A 123 26.71 -3.32 0.88
CA GLU A 123 26.34 -2.70 2.16
C GLU A 123 25.59 -1.37 1.97
N ALA A 124 24.74 -1.30 0.95
CA ALA A 124 24.11 -0.06 0.53
C ALA A 124 22.68 -0.27 0.03
N ILE A 125 21.87 0.79 0.12
CA ILE A 125 20.62 0.92 -0.60
C ILE A 125 20.95 1.12 -2.08
N ILE A 126 20.31 0.32 -2.93
CA ILE A 126 20.51 0.26 -4.37
C ILE A 126 19.30 0.74 -5.17
N GLY A 127 18.20 1.06 -4.49
CA GLY A 127 17.03 1.67 -5.11
C GLY A 127 15.93 2.01 -4.10
N MET A 128 15.04 2.90 -4.51
CA MET A 128 13.84 3.29 -3.78
C MET A 128 12.67 3.34 -4.76
N ASN A 129 11.49 2.94 -4.30
CA ASN A 129 10.25 3.11 -5.04
C ASN A 129 9.11 3.47 -4.09
N VAL A 130 8.17 4.31 -4.53
CA VAL A 130 7.01 4.70 -3.74
C VAL A 130 5.86 3.75 -4.09
N LEU A 131 5.36 3.01 -3.09
CA LEU A 131 4.27 2.05 -3.29
C LEU A 131 2.89 2.71 -3.17
N GLU A 132 2.73 3.57 -2.16
CA GLU A 132 1.48 4.28 -1.90
C GLU A 132 1.83 5.70 -1.39
N SER A 133 1.31 6.71 -2.08
CA SER A 133 1.37 8.11 -1.69
C SER A 133 0.07 8.81 -2.08
N LYS A 134 -0.43 9.69 -1.21
CA LYS A 134 -1.54 10.60 -1.49
C LYS A 134 -1.15 12.06 -1.25
N GLU A 135 0.15 12.35 -1.39
CA GLU A 135 0.66 13.70 -1.23
C GLU A 135 0.18 14.62 -2.35
N THR A 136 0.19 15.92 -2.06
CA THR A 136 -0.30 16.93 -2.99
C THR A 136 0.62 17.03 -4.22
N PRO A 137 0.07 16.95 -5.46
CA PRO A 137 0.84 17.10 -6.68
C PRO A 137 1.63 18.42 -6.74
N GLY A 138 2.88 18.36 -7.19
CA GLY A 138 3.80 19.50 -7.28
C GLY A 138 4.51 19.88 -5.97
N LEU A 139 4.11 19.31 -4.83
CA LEU A 139 4.78 19.50 -3.53
C LEU A 139 5.43 18.21 -3.04
N GLY A 140 4.61 17.25 -2.59
CA GLY A 140 5.09 16.03 -1.91
C GLY A 140 5.24 14.83 -2.83
N ASP A 141 4.74 14.90 -4.07
CA ASP A 141 4.91 13.88 -5.11
C ASP A 141 6.34 13.81 -5.68
N LYS A 142 7.19 14.80 -5.37
CA LYS A 142 8.59 14.87 -5.78
C LYS A 142 9.44 13.69 -5.31
N ILE A 143 9.03 13.01 -4.23
CA ILE A 143 9.70 11.80 -3.76
C ILE A 143 9.67 10.67 -4.82
N GLU A 144 8.71 10.72 -5.74
CA GLU A 144 8.56 9.79 -6.86
C GLU A 144 9.00 10.43 -8.18
N SER A 145 8.60 11.69 -8.42
CA SER A 145 8.76 12.34 -9.72
C SER A 145 10.12 13.01 -9.94
N ASP A 146 10.87 13.31 -8.88
CA ASP A 146 12.17 14.00 -8.97
C ASP A 146 13.32 12.98 -9.19
N PRO A 147 13.97 13.00 -10.38
CA PRO A 147 15.07 12.09 -10.67
C PRO A 147 16.30 12.33 -9.79
N ASP A 148 16.55 13.57 -9.38
CA ASP A 148 17.71 13.92 -8.57
C ASP A 148 17.56 13.39 -7.15
N PHE A 149 16.34 13.45 -6.60
CA PHE A 149 16.01 12.84 -5.31
C PHE A 149 16.14 11.32 -5.36
N THR A 150 15.52 10.66 -6.34
CA THR A 150 15.55 9.20 -6.45
C THR A 150 16.96 8.65 -6.74
N ALA A 151 17.81 9.43 -7.42
CA ALA A 151 19.20 9.05 -7.69
C ALA A 151 20.06 8.92 -6.43
N GLN A 152 19.72 9.62 -5.34
CA GLN A 152 20.44 9.55 -4.06
C GLN A 152 20.42 8.14 -3.46
N PHE A 153 19.44 7.31 -3.82
CA PHE A 153 19.25 5.96 -3.28
C PHE A 153 19.88 4.84 -4.13
N LYS A 154 20.67 5.16 -5.16
CA LYS A 154 21.30 4.14 -6.03
C LYS A 154 22.59 3.53 -5.45
N ALA A 155 23.14 4.13 -4.39
CA ALA A 155 24.30 3.64 -3.64
C ALA A 155 24.41 4.35 -2.28
N LEU A 156 23.29 4.43 -1.55
CA LEU A 156 23.29 5.10 -0.24
C LEU A 156 23.80 4.14 0.82
N ASP A 157 24.90 4.51 1.47
CA ASP A 157 25.51 3.77 2.58
C ASP A 157 24.58 3.76 3.82
N VAL A 158 24.58 2.67 4.60
CA VAL A 158 23.63 2.45 5.73
C VAL A 158 24.27 1.91 6.99
#